data_AF-A0A090WXE8-F1
#
_entry.id   AF-A0A090WXE8-F1
#
_cell.length_a   1.000
_cell.length_b   1.000
_cell.length_c   1.000
_cell.angle_alpha   90.00
_cell.angle_beta   90.00
_cell.angle_gamma   90.00
#
_symmetry.space_group_name_H-M   'P 1'
#
loop_
_entity.id
_entity.type
_entity.pdbx_description
1 polymer ?
#
loop_
_entity_poly.entity_id
_entity_poly.type
_entity_poly.pdbx_seq_one_letter_code
_entity_poly.pdbx_strand_id
1 'polypeptide(L)' 'MHPKEYKKEKSGTGHITNLQLENSEIIVGVDFTNNKRVNDILAKENSSSFLLYPGKDNFNLSIREV' A
#
# COMPACT_ATOMS: atom_id res chain seq x y z
N MET A 1 4.83 0.90 -4.80
CA MET A 1 6.19 0.32 -4.66
C MET A 1 7.18 1.09 -5.52
N HIS A 2 8.42 1.26 -5.06
CA HIS A 2 9.42 2.00 -5.82
C HIS A 2 9.83 1.22 -7.09
N PRO A 3 10.04 1.86 -8.26
CA PRO A 3 10.37 1.16 -9.51
C PRO A 3 11.65 0.32 -9.45
N LYS A 4 12.64 0.76 -8.67
CA LYS A 4 13.88 0.01 -8.43
C LYS A 4 13.61 -1.33 -7.73
N GLU A 5 12.77 -1.32 -6.70
CA GLU A 5 12.38 -2.52 -5.95
C GLU A 5 11.60 -3.47 -6.85
N TYR A 6 10.61 -2.94 -7.60
CA TYR A 6 9.80 -3.73 -8.52
C TYR A 6 10.62 -4.45 -9.61
N LYS A 7 11.70 -3.84 -10.10
CA LYS A 7 12.48 -4.38 -11.22
C LYS A 7 13.71 -5.20 -10.81
N LYS A 8 14.36 -4.86 -9.70
CA LYS A 8 15.71 -5.40 -9.37
C LYS A 8 15.73 -6.31 -8.15
N GLU A 9 14.76 -6.21 -7.24
CA GLU A 9 14.76 -7.04 -6.04
C GLU A 9 14.05 -8.37 -6.29
N LYS A 10 14.79 -9.48 -6.15
CA LYS A 10 14.32 -10.84 -6.44
C LYS A 10 13.27 -11.36 -5.44
N SER A 11 13.19 -10.73 -4.26
CA SER A 11 12.28 -11.11 -3.17
C SER A 11 11.51 -9.90 -2.66
N GLY A 12 10.84 -9.17 -3.56
CA GLY A 12 9.97 -8.06 -3.17
C GLY A 12 8.79 -8.60 -2.37
N THR A 13 8.75 -8.35 -1.06
CA THR A 13 7.63 -8.71 -0.19
C THR A 13 6.29 -8.28 -0.79
N GLY A 14 6.24 -7.11 -1.44
CA GLY A 14 5.07 -6.66 -2.18
C GLY A 14 4.61 -7.61 -3.30
N HIS A 15 5.54 -8.20 -4.07
CA HIS A 15 5.20 -9.16 -5.12
C HIS A 15 4.63 -10.46 -4.54
N ILE A 16 5.25 -10.98 -3.47
CA ILE A 16 4.75 -12.17 -2.76
C ILE A 16 3.36 -11.89 -2.18
N THR A 17 3.18 -10.74 -1.52
CA THR A 17 1.87 -10.32 -1.00
C THR A 17 0.81 -10.29 -2.11
N ASN A 18 1.12 -9.73 -3.28
CA ASN A 18 0.17 -9.68 -4.39
C ASN A 18 -0.19 -11.06 -4.96
N LEU A 19 0.76 -12.01 -4.95
CA LEU A 19 0.49 -13.39 -5.35
C LEU A 19 -0.36 -14.16 -4.32
N GLN A 20 -0.31 -13.77 -3.05
CA GLN A 20 -1.03 -14.45 -1.96
C GLN A 20 -2.37 -13.78 -1.60
N LEU A 21 -2.59 -12.53 -2.02
CA LEU A 21 -3.79 -11.77 -1.75
C LEU A 21 -4.59 -11.55 -3.02
N GLU A 22 -5.68 -12.30 -3.18
CA GLU A 22 -6.60 -12.12 -4.29
C GLU A 22 -7.19 -10.70 -4.32
N ASN A 23 -7.43 -10.18 -5.52
CA ASN A 23 -7.94 -8.82 -5.75
C ASN A 23 -7.06 -7.69 -5.21
N SER A 24 -5.76 -7.95 -5.02
CA SER A 24 -4.79 -6.90 -4.71
C SER A 24 -4.16 -6.30 -5.97
N GLU A 25 -3.69 -5.05 -5.84
CA GLU A 25 -3.02 -4.32 -6.91
C GLU A 25 -1.76 -3.64 -6.34
N ILE A 26 -0.64 -3.77 -7.05
CA ILE A 26 0.58 -3.00 -6.77
C ILE A 26 0.67 -1.82 -7.73
N ILE A 27 0.60 -0.60 -7.18
CA ILE A 27 0.86 0.63 -7.95
C ILE A 27 2.35 1.00 -7.81
N VAL A 28 3.07 1.05 -8.93
CA VAL A 28 4.53 1.30 -8.97
C VAL A 28 4.81 2.77 -9.31
N GLY A 29 5.66 3.42 -8.53
CA GLY A 29 5.96 4.85 -8.69
C GLY A 29 6.78 5.41 -7.53
N VAL A 30 7.20 6.67 -7.67
CA VAL A 30 7.94 7.42 -6.65
C VAL A 30 7.16 8.64 -6.14
N ASP A 31 6.25 9.15 -6.95
CA ASP A 31 5.32 10.24 -6.63
C ASP A 31 3.93 9.83 -7.12
N PHE A 32 2.93 10.05 -6.27
CA PHE A 32 1.53 9.71 -6.51
C PHE A 32 0.59 10.91 -6.40
N THR A 33 1.13 12.13 -6.25
CA THR A 33 0.36 13.37 -6.03
C THR A 33 -0.75 13.55 -7.08
N ASN A 34 -0.43 13.30 -8.36
CA ASN A 34 -1.37 13.41 -9.48
C ASN A 34 -1.74 12.04 -10.09
N ASN A 35 -1.58 10.94 -9.33
CA ASN A 35 -1.86 9.62 -9.86
C ASN A 35 -3.37 9.36 -9.88
N LYS A 36 -3.94 9.26 -11.09
CA LYS A 36 -5.37 9.03 -11.28
C LYS A 36 -5.89 7.79 -10.55
N ARG A 37 -5.19 6.65 -10.66
CA ARG A 37 -5.66 5.39 -10.05
C ARG A 37 -5.69 5.47 -8.53
N VAL A 38 -4.67 6.04 -7.92
CA VAL A 38 -4.60 6.28 -6.46
C VAL A 38 -5.72 7.21 -6.02
N ASN A 39 -5.88 8.34 -6.72
CA ASN A 39 -6.91 9.33 -6.38
C ASN A 39 -8.34 8.78 -6.55
N ASP A 40 -8.58 7.96 -7.58
CA ASP A 40 -9.87 7.28 -7.79
C ASP A 40 -10.18 6.27 -6.66
N ILE A 41 -9.17 5.66 -6.05
CA ILE A 41 -9.35 4.77 -4.88
C ILE A 41 -9.65 5.61 -3.64
N LEU A 42 -8.84 6.63 -3.38
CA LEU A 42 -8.99 7.51 -2.21
C LEU A 42 -10.33 8.27 -2.19
N ALA A 43 -10.91 8.56 -3.36
CA ALA A 43 -12.20 9.25 -3.48
C ALA A 43 -13.41 8.35 -3.13
N LYS A 44 -13.24 7.04 -2.91
CA LYS A 44 -14.34 6.14 -2.57
C LYS A 44 -14.72 6.28 -1.09
N GLU A 45 -15.91 6.81 -0.82
CA GLU A 45 -16.40 7.07 0.54
C GLU A 45 -16.45 5.82 1.45
N ASN A 46 -16.68 4.63 0.87
CA ASN A 46 -16.74 3.36 1.61
C ASN A 46 -15.41 2.59 1.59
N SER A 47 -14.28 3.27 1.43
CA SER A 47 -12.96 2.63 1.44
C SER A 47 -12.13 3.08 2.64
N SER A 48 -11.52 2.10 3.34
CA SER A 48 -10.60 2.38 4.43
C SER A 48 -9.17 2.41 3.89
N SER A 49 -8.58 3.60 3.86
CA SER A 49 -7.20 3.81 3.42
C SER A 49 -6.29 4.11 4.60
N PHE A 50 -5.15 3.44 4.68
CA PHE A 50 -4.22 3.54 5.81
C PHE A 50 -2.81 3.90 5.32
N LEU A 51 -2.13 4.79 6.05
CA LEU A 51 -0.71 5.06 5.88
C LEU A 51 0.09 4.26 6.91
N LEU A 52 0.79 3.23 6.45
CA LEU A 52 1.65 2.40 7.30
C LEU A 52 3.06 3.01 7.35
N TYR A 53 3.29 3.88 8.33
CA TYR A 53 4.59 4.49 8.58
C TYR A 53 4.93 4.41 10.07
N PRO A 54 6.18 4.07 10.44
CA PRO A 54 6.59 4.08 11.84
C PRO A 54 6.55 5.51 12.39
N GLY A 55 5.81 5.70 13.48
CA GLY A 55 5.70 6.98 14.16
C GLY A 55 5.47 6.73 15.65
N LYS A 56 5.88 7.68 16.50
CA LYS A 56 5.75 7.53 17.95
C LYS A 56 4.29 7.38 18.41
N ASP A 57 3.39 8.05 17.70
CA ASP A 57 1.96 8.13 18.02
C ASP A 57 1.10 7.33 17.02
N ASN A 58 1.66 6.30 16.39
CA ASN A 58 0.91 5.47 15.44
C ASN A 58 -0.06 4.51 16.14
N PHE A 59 -1.19 4.24 15.49
CA PHE A 59 -2.14 3.24 15.97
C PHE A 59 -1.62 1.82 15.72
N ASN A 60 -1.69 0.97 16.75
CA ASN A 60 -1.29 -0.43 16.63
C ASN A 60 -2.44 -1.27 16.07
N LEU A 61 -2.39 -1.55 14.77
CA LEU A 61 -3.38 -2.36 14.05
C LEU A 61 -3.50 -3.82 14.54
N SER A 62 -2.52 -4.32 15.29
CA SER A 62 -2.56 -5.67 15.87
C SER A 62 -3.33 -5.74 17.17
N ILE A 63 -3.66 -4.58 17.77
CA ILE A 63 -4.43 -4.50 19.01
C ILE A 63 -5.87 -4.18 18.64
N ARG A 64 -6.78 -5.08 19.00
CA ARG A 64 -8.22 -4.84 18.90
C ARG A 64 -8.67 -4.27 20.23
N GLU A 65 -9.04 -3.00 20.26
CA GLU A 65 -9.75 -2.46 21.43
C GLU A 65 -11.14 -3.11 21.50
N VAL A 66 -11.46 -3.61 22.70
CA VAL A 66 -12.71 -4.33 23.04
C VAL A 66 -13.75 -3.34 23.52
#